data_AF-A0A5N7MQI5-F1
#
_entry.id   AF-A0A5N7MQI5-F1
#
_cell.length_a   1.000
_cell.length_b   1.000
_cell.length_c   1.000
_cell.angle_alpha   90.00
_cell.angle_beta   90.00
_cell.angle_gamma   90.00
#
_symmetry.space_group_name_H-M   'P 1'
#
loop_
_entity.id
_entity.type
_entity.pdbx_description
1 polymer ?
#
loop_
_entity_poly.entity_id
_entity_poly.type
_entity_poly.pdbx_seq_one_letter_code
_entity_poly.pdbx_strand_id
1 'polypeptide(L)'
;MLPGQLALVAAAVFSGAALYITVAEQPARLRLDDRSLLTEWKPAYKHGTAMQAPLAIVGFLLGLAAWWQAGHVGWLLGALLMIANWPVTLFAIMPTNNRLMATEPAEAGAESRAMIKRWGSLHAVRTALGVVACFAFLWASLS
;
A
#
# COMPACT_ATOMS: atom_id res chain seq x y z
N MET A 1 1.31 -22.66 -11.40
CA MET A 1 1.65 -23.29 -10.10
C MET A 1 0.98 -22.56 -8.95
N LEU A 2 0.57 -23.28 -7.89
CA LEU A 2 -0.24 -22.73 -6.79
C LEU A 2 0.39 -21.50 -6.10
N PRO A 3 1.69 -21.48 -5.72
CA PRO A 3 2.27 -20.30 -5.06
C PRO A 3 2.19 -19.03 -5.91
N GLY A 4 2.43 -19.14 -7.22
CA GLY A 4 2.36 -17.99 -8.13
C GLY A 4 0.95 -17.41 -8.23
N GLN A 5 -0.07 -18.27 -8.29
CA GLN A 5 -1.47 -17.81 -8.31
C GLN A 5 -1.87 -17.14 -7.00
N LEU A 6 -1.45 -17.69 -5.86
CA LEU A 6 -1.68 -17.07 -4.56
C LEU A 6 -0.93 -15.73 -4.41
N ALA A 7 0.28 -15.61 -4.97
CA ALA A 7 1.03 -14.36 -5.02
C ALA A 7 0.28 -13.29 -5.82
N LEU A 8 -0.25 -13.67 -6.99
CA LEU A 8 -1.08 -12.80 -7.82
C LEU A 8 -2.34 -12.34 -7.08
N VAL A 9 -3.05 -13.25 -6.41
CA VAL A 9 -4.24 -12.91 -5.61
C VAL A 9 -3.89 -11.96 -4.48
N ALA A 10 -2.82 -12.22 -3.72
CA ALA A 10 -2.37 -11.34 -2.64
C ALA A 10 -2.02 -9.94 -3.14
N ALA A 11 -1.31 -9.85 -4.27
CA ALA A 11 -1.00 -8.57 -4.92
C ALA A 11 -2.26 -7.86 -5.41
N ALA A 12 -3.22 -8.57 -5.99
CA ALA A 12 -4.47 -7.99 -6.49
C ALA A 12 -5.29 -7.40 -5.34
N VAL A 13 -5.43 -8.10 -4.22
CA VAL A 13 -6.12 -7.59 -3.02
C VAL A 13 -5.39 -6.39 -2.42
N PHE A 14 -4.06 -6.45 -2.31
CA PHE A 14 -3.24 -5.32 -1.85
C PHE A 14 -3.47 -4.07 -2.71
N SER A 15 -3.42 -4.26 -4.03
CA SER A 15 -3.51 -3.19 -5.02
C SER A 15 -4.91 -2.62 -5.10
N GLY A 16 -5.94 -3.46 -5.01
CA GLY A 16 -7.34 -3.01 -4.94
C GLY A 16 -7.59 -2.13 -3.71
N ALA A 17 -7.08 -2.52 -2.54
CA ALA A 17 -7.16 -1.71 -1.33
C ALA A 17 -6.39 -0.37 -1.48
N ALA A 18 -5.16 -0.41 -2.01
CA ALA A 18 -4.35 0.80 -2.23
C ALA A 18 -5.02 1.76 -3.24
N LEU A 19 -5.56 1.20 -4.31
CA LEU A 19 -6.29 1.94 -5.33
C LEU A 19 -7.52 2.59 -4.74
N TYR A 20 -8.35 1.86 -3.99
CA TYR A 20 -9.52 2.41 -3.31
C TYR A 20 -9.15 3.59 -2.41
N ILE A 21 -8.09 3.44 -1.59
CA ILE A 21 -7.60 4.52 -0.73
C ILE A 21 -7.24 5.75 -1.57
N THR A 22 -6.58 5.55 -2.71
CA THR A 22 -6.09 6.62 -3.58
C THR A 22 -7.23 7.34 -4.31
N VAL A 23 -8.20 6.60 -4.85
CA VAL A 23 -9.22 7.14 -5.77
C VAL A 23 -10.52 7.55 -5.08
N ALA A 24 -10.86 6.91 -3.97
CA ALA A 24 -12.14 7.12 -3.29
C ALA A 24 -11.94 7.72 -1.89
N GLU A 25 -11.22 7.01 -1.02
CA GLU A 25 -11.10 7.37 0.39
C GLU A 25 -10.38 8.71 0.60
N GLN A 26 -9.22 8.89 -0.03
CA GLN A 26 -8.41 10.09 0.14
C GLN A 26 -9.11 11.35 -0.42
N PRO A 27 -9.68 11.35 -1.64
CA PRO A 27 -10.45 12.50 -2.12
C PRO A 27 -11.67 12.82 -1.26
N ALA A 28 -12.38 11.80 -0.74
CA ALA A 28 -13.50 12.00 0.17
C ALA A 28 -13.04 12.62 1.50
N ARG A 29 -11.98 12.09 2.11
CA ARG A 29 -11.35 12.61 3.33
C ARG A 29 -10.96 14.08 3.20
N LEU A 30 -10.38 14.47 2.06
CA LEU A 30 -9.94 15.85 1.84
C LEU A 30 -11.07 16.89 1.78
N ARG A 31 -12.34 16.46 1.66
CA ARG A 31 -13.51 17.35 1.72
C ARG A 31 -13.96 17.68 3.15
N LEU A 32 -13.50 16.91 4.15
CA LEU A 32 -13.81 17.16 5.55
C LEU A 32 -13.05 18.38 6.08
N ASP A 33 -13.54 18.98 7.16
CA ASP A 33 -12.76 19.96 7.95
C ASP A 33 -11.53 19.29 8.59
N ASP A 34 -10.57 20.08 9.07
CA ASP A 34 -9.26 19.57 9.52
C ASP A 34 -9.37 18.55 10.67
N ARG A 35 -10.29 18.80 11.61
CA ARG A 35 -10.53 17.90 12.75
C ARG A 35 -11.13 16.59 12.30
N SER A 36 -12.19 16.65 11.50
CA SER A 36 -12.88 15.45 10.99
C SER A 36 -11.97 14.63 10.07
N LEU A 37 -11.18 15.29 9.22
CA LEU A 37 -10.17 14.68 8.35
C LEU A 37 -9.14 13.88 9.14
N LEU A 38 -8.60 14.44 10.23
CA LEU A 38 -7.61 13.74 11.04
C LEU A 38 -8.26 12.62 11.87
N THR A 39 -9.47 12.87 12.37
CA THR A 39 -10.26 11.90 13.15
C THR A 39 -10.54 10.64 12.35
N GLU A 40 -10.90 10.77 11.07
CA GLU A 40 -11.16 9.62 10.19
C GLU A 40 -9.84 8.98 9.72
N TRP A 41 -8.81 9.77 9.40
CA TRP A 41 -7.55 9.25 8.90
C TRP A 41 -6.85 8.29 9.88
N LYS A 42 -6.85 8.59 11.19
CA LYS A 42 -6.15 7.78 12.21
C LYS A 42 -6.62 6.30 12.24
N PRO A 43 -7.92 5.99 12.44
CA PRO A 43 -8.39 4.62 12.41
C PRO A 43 -8.27 3.99 11.01
N ALA A 44 -8.53 4.73 9.93
CA ALA A 44 -8.37 4.21 8.56
C ALA A 44 -6.93 3.75 8.30
N TYR A 45 -5.94 4.57 8.68
CA TYR A 45 -4.51 4.22 8.55
C TYR A 45 -4.14 2.96 9.32
N LYS A 46 -4.62 2.78 10.55
CA LYS A 46 -4.34 1.59 11.37
C LYS A 46 -4.87 0.32 10.71
N HIS A 47 -6.13 0.32 10.28
CA HIS A 47 -6.75 -0.84 9.64
C HIS A 47 -6.14 -1.11 8.26
N GLY A 48 -5.89 -0.06 7.47
CA GLY A 48 -5.21 -0.18 6.18
C GLY A 48 -3.82 -0.79 6.31
N THR A 49 -3.05 -0.39 7.32
CA THR A 49 -1.72 -0.97 7.59
C THR A 49 -1.82 -2.43 8.02
N ALA A 50 -2.76 -2.76 8.92
CA ALA A 50 -2.98 -4.13 9.39
C ALA A 50 -3.40 -5.09 8.26
N MET A 51 -4.10 -4.58 7.23
CA MET A 51 -4.46 -5.36 6.04
C MET A 51 -3.31 -5.44 5.03
N GLN A 52 -2.69 -4.32 4.67
CA GLN A 52 -1.76 -4.25 3.56
C GLN A 52 -0.36 -4.78 3.88
N ALA A 53 0.14 -4.60 5.11
CA ALA A 53 1.49 -5.05 5.46
C ALA A 53 1.65 -6.58 5.38
N PRO A 54 0.70 -7.41 5.89
CA PRO A 54 0.76 -8.86 5.71
C PRO A 54 0.64 -9.27 4.24
N LEU A 55 -0.24 -8.63 3.45
CA LEU A 55 -0.38 -8.94 2.03
C LEU A 55 0.91 -8.69 1.24
N ALA A 56 1.64 -7.62 1.57
CA ALA A 56 2.96 -7.35 0.98
C ALA A 56 3.97 -8.48 1.26
N ILE A 57 4.04 -8.95 2.51
CA ILE A 57 4.94 -10.04 2.90
C ILE A 57 4.52 -11.37 2.25
N VAL A 58 3.24 -11.71 2.31
CA VAL A 58 2.70 -12.95 1.73
C VAL A 58 2.93 -12.97 0.23
N GLY A 59 2.63 -11.88 -0.48
CA GLY A 59 2.90 -11.75 -1.92
C GLY A 59 4.38 -11.90 -2.26
N PHE A 60 5.28 -11.32 -1.45
CA PHE A 60 6.73 -11.49 -1.62
C PHE A 60 7.17 -12.94 -1.47
N LEU A 61 6.80 -13.60 -0.35
CA LEU A 61 7.23 -14.97 -0.07
C LEU A 61 6.69 -15.97 -1.10
N LEU A 62 5.42 -15.81 -1.49
CA LEU A 62 4.79 -16.65 -2.51
C LEU A 62 5.39 -16.42 -3.90
N GLY A 63 5.67 -15.16 -4.26
CA GLY A 63 6.34 -14.82 -5.52
C GLY A 63 7.77 -15.35 -5.58
N LEU A 64 8.51 -15.33 -4.47
CA LEU A 64 9.85 -15.92 -4.39
C LEU A 64 9.81 -17.45 -4.53
N ALA A 65 8.85 -18.11 -3.86
CA ALA A 65 8.63 -19.55 -4.01
C ALA A 65 8.23 -19.93 -5.43
N ALA A 66 7.37 -19.13 -6.07
CA ALA A 66 6.97 -19.28 -7.46
C ALA A 66 8.17 -19.14 -8.42
N TRP A 67 9.03 -18.16 -8.21
CA TRP A 67 10.25 -17.98 -8.99
C TRP A 67 11.19 -19.18 -8.84
N TRP A 68 11.41 -19.66 -7.63
CA TRP A 68 12.24 -20.84 -7.36
C TRP A 68 11.74 -22.09 -8.10
N GLN A 69 10.41 -22.26 -8.20
CA GLN A 69 9.80 -23.42 -8.86
C GLN A 69 9.78 -23.34 -10.39
N ALA A 70 9.54 -22.15 -10.95
CA ALA A 70 9.26 -21.99 -12.37
C ALA A 70 10.39 -21.29 -13.15
N GLY A 71 11.34 -20.64 -12.47
CA GLY A 71 12.46 -19.90 -13.09
C GLY A 71 12.09 -18.58 -13.79
N HIS A 72 10.81 -18.33 -14.07
CA HIS A 72 10.38 -17.14 -14.82
C HIS A 72 10.57 -15.84 -14.00
N VAL A 73 11.32 -14.88 -14.55
CA VAL A 73 11.76 -13.65 -13.86
C VAL A 73 10.61 -12.76 -13.39
N GLY A 74 9.45 -12.79 -14.05
CA GLY A 74 8.28 -12.02 -13.63
C GLY A 74 7.80 -12.34 -12.21
N TRP A 75 8.01 -13.58 -11.72
CA TRP A 75 7.72 -13.94 -10.33
C TRP A 75 8.67 -13.24 -9.35
N LEU A 76 9.96 -13.16 -9.68
CA LEU A 76 10.93 -12.43 -8.85
C LEU A 76 10.64 -10.93 -8.87
N LEU A 77 10.34 -10.35 -10.03
CA LEU A 77 10.01 -8.93 -10.17
C LEU A 77 8.78 -8.57 -9.32
N GLY A 78 7.70 -9.33 -9.43
CA GLY A 78 6.50 -9.10 -8.63
C GLY A 78 6.78 -9.22 -7.13
N ALA A 79 7.57 -10.21 -6.71
CA ALA A 79 7.96 -10.37 -5.31
C ALA A 79 8.73 -9.14 -4.80
N LEU A 80 9.75 -8.70 -5.54
CA LEU A 80 10.56 -7.53 -5.18
C LEU A 80 9.73 -6.24 -5.09
N LEU A 81 8.77 -6.04 -6.00
CA LEU A 81 7.84 -4.92 -5.97
C LEU A 81 6.91 -4.97 -4.76
N MET A 82 6.44 -6.16 -4.36
CA MET A 82 5.63 -6.32 -3.15
C MET A 82 6.41 -5.92 -1.91
N ILE A 83 7.63 -6.41 -1.72
CA ILE A 83 8.44 -6.08 -0.53
C ILE A 83 8.95 -4.63 -0.56
N ALA A 84 9.13 -4.01 -1.74
CA ALA A 84 9.53 -2.60 -1.87
C ALA A 84 8.55 -1.61 -1.21
N ASN A 85 7.31 -2.02 -0.93
CA ASN A 85 6.38 -1.22 -0.13
C ASN A 85 6.88 -0.93 1.30
N TRP A 86 7.68 -1.82 1.89
CA TRP A 86 8.25 -1.64 3.23
C TRP A 86 9.26 -0.50 3.31
N PRO A 87 10.35 -0.46 2.50
CA PRO A 87 11.29 0.65 2.54
C PRO A 87 10.64 1.99 2.17
N VAL A 88 9.72 2.01 1.20
CA VAL A 88 8.93 3.22 0.90
C VAL A 88 8.15 3.68 2.13
N THR A 89 7.50 2.75 2.83
CA THR A 89 6.75 3.08 4.04
C THR A 89 7.66 3.59 5.15
N LEU A 90 8.76 2.89 5.46
CA LEU A 90 9.65 3.24 6.56
C LEU A 90 10.33 4.61 6.37
N PHE A 91 10.83 4.90 5.18
CA PHE A 91 11.63 6.10 4.95
C PHE A 91 10.80 7.31 4.49
N ALA A 92 9.75 7.11 3.68
CA ALA A 92 8.99 8.22 3.12
C ALA A 92 7.69 8.52 3.87
N ILE A 93 6.98 7.49 4.33
CA ILE A 93 5.61 7.63 4.84
C ILE A 93 5.57 7.69 6.38
N MET A 94 6.30 6.81 7.05
CA MET A 94 6.25 6.62 8.50
C MET A 94 6.59 7.89 9.31
N PRO A 95 7.54 8.75 8.91
CA PRO A 95 7.76 10.02 9.60
C PRO A 95 6.51 10.93 9.59
N THR A 96 5.80 10.96 8.46
CA THR A 96 4.54 11.71 8.32
C THR A 96 3.43 11.06 9.16
N ASN A 97 3.33 9.73 9.13
CA ASN A 97 2.33 8.99 9.90
C ASN A 97 2.50 9.21 11.40
N ASN A 98 3.73 9.15 11.91
CA ASN A 98 4.02 9.32 13.32
C ASN A 98 3.60 10.71 13.82
N ARG A 99 3.88 11.76 13.04
CA ARG A 99 3.43 13.13 13.34
C ARG A 99 1.91 13.24 13.37
N LEU A 100 1.24 12.76 12.32
CA LEU A 100 -0.23 12.77 12.24
C LEU A 100 -0.89 11.97 13.38
N MET A 101 -0.31 10.83 13.74
CA MET A 101 -0.79 10.00 14.83
C MET A 101 -0.65 10.70 16.20
N ALA A 102 0.42 11.47 16.39
CA ALA A 102 0.68 12.22 17.61
C ALA A 102 -0.15 13.51 17.74
N THR A 103 -0.62 14.11 16.65
CA THR A 103 -1.47 15.31 16.69
C THR A 103 -2.87 14.98 17.21
N GLU A 104 -3.34 15.66 18.26
CA GLU A 104 -4.72 15.48 18.72
C GLU A 104 -5.73 16.07 17.71
N PRO A 105 -6.90 15.44 17.47
CA PRO A 105 -7.86 15.97 16.50
C PRO A 105 -8.34 17.39 16.80
N ALA A 106 -8.38 17.80 18.07
CA ALA A 106 -8.72 19.17 18.46
C ALA A 106 -7.66 20.21 18.04
N GLU A 107 -6.43 19.78 17.79
CA GLU A 107 -5.29 20.61 17.37
C GLU A 107 -5.06 20.53 15.85
N ALA A 108 -5.89 19.79 15.12
CA ALA A 108 -5.77 19.65 13.69
C ALA A 108 -5.98 21.00 12.98
N GLY A 109 -5.10 21.31 12.03
CA GLY A 109 -5.16 22.54 11.25
C GLY A 109 -4.53 22.40 9.87
N ALA A 110 -4.16 23.54 9.28
CA ALA A 110 -3.58 23.61 7.94
C ALA A 110 -2.32 22.71 7.76
N GLU A 111 -1.50 22.57 8.81
CA GLU A 111 -0.34 21.68 8.80
C GLU A 111 -0.73 20.20 8.70
N SER A 112 -1.68 19.74 9.52
CA SER A 112 -2.22 18.37 9.47
C SER A 112 -2.81 18.06 8.10
N ARG A 113 -3.56 19.00 7.51
CA ARG A 113 -4.09 18.87 6.15
C ARG A 113 -2.97 18.75 5.11
N ALA A 114 -1.93 19.58 5.20
CA ALA A 114 -0.79 19.51 4.28
C ALA A 114 -0.06 18.17 4.39
N MET A 115 0.13 17.66 5.61
CA MET A 115 0.70 16.33 5.85
C MET A 115 -0.18 15.22 5.27
N ILE A 116 -1.51 15.27 5.43
CA ILE A 116 -2.42 14.27 4.86
C ILE A 116 -2.48 14.34 3.34
N LYS A 117 -2.38 15.54 2.73
CA LYS A 117 -2.21 15.67 1.27
C LYS A 117 -0.93 14.98 0.80
N ARG A 118 0.21 15.26 1.46
CA ARG A 118 1.49 14.60 1.16
C ARG A 118 1.42 13.10 1.35
N TRP A 119 0.78 12.64 2.42
CA TRP A 119 0.54 11.22 2.68
C TRP A 119 -0.21 10.56 1.52
N GLY A 120 -1.26 11.20 1.00
CA GLY A 120 -2.01 10.71 -0.16
C GLY A 120 -1.13 10.55 -1.40
N SER A 121 -0.27 11.53 -1.70
CA SER A 121 0.68 11.43 -2.82
C SER A 121 1.69 10.30 -2.65
N LEU A 122 2.20 10.10 -1.44
CA LEU A 122 3.10 8.98 -1.14
C LEU A 122 2.39 7.63 -1.21
N HIS A 123 1.12 7.57 -0.80
CA HIS A 123 0.30 6.36 -0.91
C HIS A 123 0.10 5.94 -2.38
N ALA A 124 -0.03 6.89 -3.30
CA ALA A 124 -0.15 6.59 -4.72
C ALA A 124 1.06 5.82 -5.28
N VAL A 125 2.26 6.03 -4.72
CA VAL A 125 3.45 5.23 -5.07
C VAL A 125 3.24 3.76 -4.68
N ARG A 126 2.65 3.48 -3.52
CA ARG A 126 2.33 2.11 -3.09
C ARG A 126 1.28 1.46 -3.99
N THR A 127 0.29 2.24 -4.43
CA THR A 127 -0.69 1.78 -5.43
C THR A 127 0.00 1.37 -6.73
N ALA A 128 0.91 2.19 -7.24
CA ALA A 128 1.67 1.87 -8.45
C ALA A 128 2.51 0.60 -8.27
N LEU A 129 3.25 0.47 -7.16
CA LEU A 129 4.05 -0.72 -6.87
C LEU A 129 3.20 -2.00 -6.85
N GLY A 130 2.05 -1.97 -6.18
CA GLY A 130 1.13 -3.10 -6.14
C GLY A 130 0.59 -3.48 -7.52
N VAL A 131 0.12 -2.48 -8.29
CA VAL A 131 -0.44 -2.71 -9.62
C VAL A 131 0.61 -3.30 -10.57
N VAL A 132 1.83 -2.75 -10.56
CA VAL A 132 2.93 -3.29 -11.38
C VAL A 132 3.32 -4.69 -10.91
N ALA A 133 3.30 -4.98 -9.60
CA ALA A 133 3.51 -6.34 -9.10
C ALA A 133 2.44 -7.33 -9.60
N CYS A 134 1.16 -6.91 -9.64
CA CYS A 134 0.07 -7.71 -10.21
C CYS A 134 0.34 -8.04 -11.67
N PHE A 135 0.73 -7.05 -12.48
CA PHE A 135 1.04 -7.28 -13.89
C PHE A 135 2.27 -8.17 -14.08
N ALA A 136 3.30 -8.04 -13.24
CA ALA A 136 4.47 -8.92 -13.28
C ALA A 136 4.11 -10.38 -12.98
N PHE A 137 3.27 -10.62 -11.96
CA PHE A 137 2.76 -11.95 -11.64
C PHE A 137 1.81 -12.50 -12.71
N LEU A 138 0.93 -11.66 -13.26
CA LEU A 138 0.03 -12.05 -14.34
C LEU A 138 0.82 -12.44 -15.60
N TRP A 139 1.81 -11.64 -15.99
CA TRP A 139 2.69 -11.94 -17.11
C TRP A 139 3.39 -13.29 -16.92
N ALA A 140 3.98 -13.52 -15.75
CA ALA A 140 4.64 -14.78 -15.43
C ALA A 140 3.69 -15.98 -15.34
N SER A 141 2.39 -15.74 -15.09
CA SER A 141 1.36 -16.78 -15.09
C SER A 141 0.91 -17.21 -16.48
N LEU A 142 1.03 -16.32 -17.46
CA LEU A 142 0.56 -16.54 -18.83
C LEU A 142 1.69 -16.97 -19.78
N SER A 143 2.93 -17.00 -19.29
CA SER A 143 4.14 -17.35 -20.04
C SER A 143 4.63 -18.76 -19.74
#